data_AF-A0A349PKI1-F1
#
_entry.id   AF-A0A349PKI1-F1
#
_cell.length_a   1.000
_cell.length_b   1.000
_cell.length_c   1.000
_cell.angle_alpha   90.00
_cell.angle_beta   90.00
_cell.angle_gamma   90.00
#
_symmetry.space_group_name_H-M   'P 1'
#
loop_
_entity.id
_entity.type
_entity.pdbx_description
1 polymer ?
#
loop_
_entity_poly.entity_id
_entity_poly.type
_entity_poly.pdbx_seq_one_letter_code
_entity_poly.pdbx_strand_id
1 'polypeptide(L)' 'MSSKDSSDFEIGQSVFLKTDIAQYERIVTGIYIRPEGITYTLVNETTESYHYSFEISSKINLGKKLGFNNQ' A
#
# COMPACT_ATOMS: atom_id res chain seq x y z
N MET A 1 -17.55 -4.96 23.86
CA MET A 1 -16.50 -4.07 23.32
C MET A 1 -16.37 -4.40 21.84
N SER A 2 -16.83 -3.53 20.94
CA SER A 2 -16.82 -3.77 19.49
C SER A 2 -15.38 -3.94 18.99
N SER A 3 -15.15 -4.96 18.16
CA SER A 3 -13.88 -5.26 17.49
C SER A 3 -13.35 -4.01 16.80
N LYS A 4 -12.13 -3.63 17.16
CA LYS A 4 -11.35 -2.55 16.56
C LYS A 4 -11.30 -2.80 15.05
N ASP A 5 -11.84 -1.88 14.24
CA ASP A 5 -11.59 -1.84 12.80
C ASP A 5 -10.08 -1.63 12.61
N SER A 6 -9.32 -2.73 12.59
CA SER A 6 -7.87 -2.68 12.52
C SER A 6 -7.49 -2.35 11.09
N SER A 7 -7.10 -1.09 10.88
CA SER A 7 -6.38 -0.69 9.68
C SER A 7 -5.20 -1.64 9.43
N ASP A 8 -5.04 -2.12 8.20
CA ASP A 8 -3.96 -3.02 7.78
C ASP A 8 -2.60 -2.30 7.73
N PHE A 9 -2.63 -0.97 7.61
CA PHE A 9 -1.45 -0.12 7.54
C PHE A 9 -1.61 1.13 8.41
N GLU A 10 -0.50 1.71 8.83
CA GLU A 10 -0.45 2.89 9.69
C GLU A 10 0.07 4.13 8.95
N ILE A 11 -0.37 5.33 9.34
CA ILE A 11 0.16 6.59 8.79
C ILE A 11 1.66 6.69 9.14
N GLY A 12 2.48 7.04 8.16
CA GLY A 12 3.94 7.08 8.24
C GLY A 12 4.62 5.76 7.86
N GLN A 13 3.87 4.68 7.64
CA GLN A 13 4.44 3.40 7.24
C GLN A 13 4.94 3.43 5.78
N SER A 14 6.16 2.93 5.56
CA SER A 14 6.68 2.65 4.22
C SER A 14 6.07 1.38 3.65
N VAL A 15 5.57 1.48 2.42
CA VAL A 15 4.88 0.42 1.70
C VAL A 15 5.21 0.45 0.20
N PHE A 16 4.78 -0.59 -0.51
CA PHE A 16 4.97 -0.76 -1.94
C PHE A 16 3.67 -1.21 -2.60
N LEU A 17 3.46 -0.80 -3.86
CA LEU A 17 2.34 -1.32 -4.64
C LEU A 17 2.72 -2.66 -5.26
N LYS A 18 1.88 -3.68 -5.06
CA LYS A 18 2.06 -5.00 -5.68
C LYS A 18 1.99 -4.94 -7.20
N THR A 19 1.24 -3.98 -7.75
CA THR A 19 1.07 -3.77 -9.20
C THR A 19 2.23 -3.00 -9.83
N ASP A 20 2.91 -2.14 -9.07
CA ASP A 20 4.10 -1.44 -9.54
C ASP A 20 5.25 -2.43 -9.79
N ILE A 21 5.81 -2.40 -11.00
CA ILE A 21 6.94 -3.26 -11.40
C ILE A 21 8.22 -2.78 -10.75
N ALA A 22 8.42 -1.46 -10.69
CA ALA A 22 9.61 -0.86 -10.10
C ALA A 22 9.62 -0.99 -8.56
N GLN A 23 8.46 -1.24 -7.95
CA GLN A 23 8.29 -1.33 -6.50
C GLN A 23 8.85 -0.08 -5.81
N TYR A 24 8.44 1.11 -6.27
CA TYR A 24 8.87 2.34 -5.63
C TYR A 24 8.29 2.43 -4.22
N GLU A 25 9.12 2.86 -3.27
CA GLU A 25 8.69 3.08 -1.89
C GLU A 25 7.67 4.21 -1.82
N ARG A 26 6.64 4.01 -1.00
CA ARG A 26 5.59 4.99 -0.75
C ARG A 26 5.33 5.10 0.74
N ILE A 27 4.91 6.28 1.18
CA ILE A 27 4.54 6.52 2.57
C ILE A 27 3.02 6.59 2.66
N VAL A 28 2.43 5.89 3.62
CA VAL A 28 1.01 6.04 3.96
C VAL A 28 0.81 7.40 4.63
N THR A 29 0.04 8.30 4.01
CA THR A 29 -0.23 9.64 4.57
C THR A 29 -1.67 9.82 5.03
N GLY A 30 -2.57 8.91 4.68
CA GLY A 30 -3.96 8.96 5.10
C GLY A 30 -4.64 7.59 5.07
N ILE A 31 -5.63 7.42 5.94
CA ILE A 31 -6.50 6.24 6.02
C ILE A 31 -7.93 6.74 5.86
N TYR A 32 -8.61 6.29 4.81
CA TYR A 32 -9.95 6.73 4.43
C TYR A 32 -10.93 5.61 4.68
N ILE A 33 -11.78 5.78 5.69
CA ILE A 33 -12.86 4.84 6.01
C ILE A 33 -14.08 5.23 5.17
N ARG A 34 -14.52 4.33 4.29
CA ARG A 34 -15.70 4.50 3.41
C ARG A 34 -16.71 3.37 3.68
N PRO A 35 -17.99 3.53 3.30
CA PRO A 35 -18.99 2.49 3.50
C PRO A 35 -18.60 1.11 2.93
N GLU A 36 -17.91 1.11 1.79
CA GLU A 36 -17.49 -0.13 1.09
C GLU A 36 -16.10 -0.62 1.50
N GLY A 37 -15.43 0.03 2.46
CA GLY A 37 -14.13 -0.40 2.98
C GLY A 37 -13.13 0.74 3.18
N ILE A 38 -11.88 0.37 3.43
CA ILE A 38 -10.79 1.28 3.75
C ILE A 38 -9.87 1.44 2.54
N THR A 39 -9.54 2.69 2.20
CA THR A 39 -8.45 3.00 1.27
C THR A 39 -7.35 3.79 1.96
N TYR A 40 -6.13 3.68 1.44
CA TYR A 40 -4.93 4.31 1.97
C TYR A 40 -4.42 5.32 0.96
N THR A 41 -4.13 6.54 1.42
CA THR A 41 -3.40 7.51 0.60
C THR A 41 -1.92 7.22 0.70
N LEU A 42 -1.30 7.03 -0.45
CA LEU A 42 0.12 6.75 -0.59
C LEU A 42 0.79 7.89 -1.36
N VAL A 43 1.83 8.46 -0.76
CA VAL A 43 2.70 9.46 -1.39
C VAL A 43 3.94 8.78 -1.95
N ASN A 44 4.28 9.10 -3.19
CA ASN A 44 5.59 8.89 -3.76
C ASN A 44 6.07 10.24 -4.32
N GLU A 45 7.16 10.76 -3.75
CA GLU A 45 7.66 12.11 -4.04
C GLU A 45 6.57 13.18 -3.92
N THR A 46 6.14 13.80 -5.02
CA THR A 46 5.12 14.85 -5.05
C THR A 46 3.73 14.34 -5.47
N THR A 47 3.58 13.03 -5.68
CA THR A 47 2.33 12.45 -6.20
C THR A 47 1.62 11.63 -5.14
N GLU A 48 0.33 11.88 -4.99
CA GLU A 48 -0.57 11.09 -4.14
C GLU A 48 -1.46 10.16 -4.95
N SER A 49 -1.86 9.04 -4.34
CA SER A 49 -2.82 8.10 -4.93
C SER A 49 -3.52 7.29 -3.84
N TYR A 50 -4.69 6.72 -4.13
CA TYR A 50 -5.51 5.96 -3.19
C TYR A 50 -5.55 4.48 -3.59
N HIS A 51 -5.31 3.58 -2.64
CA HIS A 51 -5.25 2.15 -2.90
C HIS A 51 -5.91 1.35 -1.78
N TYR A 52 -6.47 0.19 -2.12
CA TYR A 52 -6.96 -0.77 -1.13
C TYR A 52 -5.82 -1.59 -0.54
N SER A 53 -6.01 -2.16 0.65
CA SER A 53 -4.95 -2.93 1.32
C SER A 53 -4.46 -4.13 0.50
N PHE A 54 -5.31 -4.76 -0.29
CA PHE A 54 -4.92 -5.89 -1.13
C PHE A 54 -3.93 -5.49 -2.25
N GLU A 55 -3.87 -4.21 -2.63
CA GLU A 55 -2.93 -3.69 -3.64
C GLU A 55 -1.56 -3.36 -3.03
N ILE A 56 -1.46 -3.29 -1.70
CA ILE A 56 -0.32 -2.76 -0.95
C ILE A 56 0.45 -3.91 -0.28
N SER A 57 1.77 -3.76 -0.17
CA SER A 57 2.66 -4.68 0.54
C SER A 57 3.61 -3.89 1.45
N SER A 58 3.87 -4.39 2.65
CA SER A 58 4.93 -3.88 3.53
C SER A 58 6.32 -4.41 3.16
N LYS A 59 6.40 -5.30 2.16
CA LYS A 59 7.64 -5.94 1.69
C LYS A 59 7.80 -5.78 0.18
N ILE A 60 9.02 -5.48 -0.25
CA ILE A 60 9.41 -5.50 -1.66
C ILE A 60 9.35 -6.93 -2.19
N ASN A 61 8.75 -7.13 -3.36
CA ASN A 61 8.94 -8.36 -4.12
C ASN A 61 10.24 -8.27 -4.95
N LEU A 62 11.31 -8.91 -4.47
CA LEU A 62 12.62 -8.89 -5.14
C LEU A 62 12.60 -9.54 -6.53
N GLY A 63 11.84 -10.62 -6.71
CA GLY A 63 11.70 -11.27 -8.02
C GLY A 63 11.18 -10.29 -9.05
N LYS A 64 10.08 -9.60 -8.73
CA LYS A 64 9.48 -8.58 -9.58
C LYS A 64 10.43 -7.40 -9.84
N LYS A 65 11.07 -6.89 -8.78
CA LYS A 65 11.99 -5.75 -8.87
C LYS A 65 13.23 -6.04 -9.73
N LEU A 66 13.69 -7.29 -9.73
CA LEU A 66 14.84 -7.76 -10.51
C LEU A 66 14.46 -8.32 -11.89
N GLY A 67 13.19 -8.26 -12.28
CA GLY A 67 12.72 -8.70 -13.61
C GLY A 67 12.50 -10.21 -13.74
N PHE A 68 12.49 -10.96 -12.65
CA PHE A 68 12.10 -12.37 -12.66
C PHE A 68 10.56 -12.47 -12.68
N ASN A 69 10.02 -12.84 -13.84
CA ASN A 69 8.62 -13.18 -13.99
C ASN A 69 8.43 -14.63 -13.51
N ASN A 70 7.76 -14.83 -12.38
CA ASN A 70 7.21 -16.15 -12.09
C ASN A 70 6.10 -16.42 -13.11
N GLN A 71 6.33 -17.39 -13.98
CA GLN A 71 5.30 -17.99 -14.84
C GLN A 71 4.20 -18.64 -14.00
#